data_AF-A0A7J7VWS2-F1
#
_entry.id   AF-A0A7J7VWS2-F1
#
_cell.length_a   1.000
_cell.length_b   1.000
_cell.length_c   1.000
_cell.angle_alpha   90.00
_cell.angle_beta   90.00
_cell.angle_gamma   90.00
#
_symmetry.space_group_name_H-M   'P 1'
#
loop_
_entity.id
_entity.type
_entity.pdbx_description
1 polymer ?
#
loop_
_entity_poly.entity_id
_entity_poly.type
_entity_poly.pdbx_seq_one_letter_code
_entity_poly.pdbx_strand_id
1 'polypeptide(L)'
;MCCSFLSKSFCSLNLHLKHLELFSFVVYLTHLDYVDTERIMTEKLHNQVNGTEWSWKNLNTLCWAIGSISGAMHEEDEKRFLVTVIKDLLGLCEQKRGKDNKAIIASNIMYIVGQYPRFLRAHWKFLKTVVNKLFEFMHETHDGVQDMACDTFIKIAQKCRRHFVQVQVGEVMPFIDEILNNINTIICDLQPQQVHTFYEAVGYMIGAQTDQTVQEHLIEKYMLLPNQVWDSIIQQATKNVDILKDPETVKQLGSILKTNVRACKAVGHPFVIQLGRIYLDMLNVYKCLSENISAAIQANGEMVTKQPLIRSMRTVKRETLKLISGWVSRSNDPQMVSQMCFFVLFVFEVDAAFSGVISFISLCIWLT
;
A
#
# COMPACT_ATOMS: atom_id res chain seq x y z
N MET A 1 21.45 2.77 -21.64
CA MET A 1 21.06 4.15 -21.26
C MET A 1 19.64 4.16 -20.67
N CYS A 2 19.37 3.22 -19.74
CA CYS A 2 18.07 2.96 -19.09
C CYS A 2 18.21 2.99 -17.55
N CYS A 3 19.02 3.92 -17.03
CA CYS A 3 19.17 4.18 -15.60
C CYS A 3 18.75 5.62 -15.33
N SER A 4 17.52 5.87 -14.88
CA SER A 4 17.16 7.12 -14.17
C SER A 4 15.71 7.28 -13.71
N PHE A 5 14.81 6.29 -13.83
CA PHE A 5 13.44 6.45 -13.31
C PHE A 5 13.26 6.07 -11.83
N LEU A 6 14.12 5.21 -11.25
CA LEU A 6 13.93 4.65 -9.90
C LEU A 6 14.91 5.15 -8.81
N SER A 7 15.82 6.08 -9.13
CA SER A 7 16.82 6.62 -8.16
C SER A 7 16.38 7.93 -7.44
N LYS A 8 15.12 8.34 -7.56
CA LYS A 8 14.66 9.65 -7.05
C LYS A 8 14.06 9.62 -5.63
N SER A 9 14.78 9.06 -4.65
CA SER A 9 14.45 9.36 -3.24
C SER A 9 15.17 10.62 -2.71
N PHE A 10 16.32 10.99 -3.27
CA PHE A 10 17.10 12.15 -2.77
C PHE A 10 17.03 13.41 -3.65
N CYS A 11 16.72 13.28 -4.95
CA CYS A 11 16.52 14.42 -5.85
C CYS A 11 15.08 14.98 -5.84
N SER A 12 14.16 14.28 -5.17
CA SER A 12 12.72 14.56 -5.21
C SER A 12 12.33 15.82 -4.41
N LEU A 13 12.99 16.13 -3.29
CA LEU A 13 12.53 17.22 -2.41
C LEU A 13 12.61 18.62 -3.06
N ASN A 14 13.72 18.92 -3.75
CA ASN A 14 13.93 20.23 -4.41
C ASN A 14 13.13 20.38 -5.71
N LEU A 15 12.90 19.30 -6.45
CA LEU A 15 12.05 19.32 -7.64
C LEU A 15 10.57 19.38 -7.25
N HIS A 16 10.18 18.69 -6.18
CA HIS A 16 8.81 18.67 -5.66
C HIS A 16 8.41 20.03 -5.08
N LEU A 17 9.30 20.74 -4.37
CA LEU A 17 9.09 22.12 -3.90
C LEU A 17 8.85 23.09 -5.07
N LYS A 18 9.69 23.07 -6.12
CA LYS A 18 9.48 23.88 -7.33
C LYS A 18 8.18 23.51 -8.07
N HIS A 19 7.85 22.21 -8.10
CA HIS A 19 6.59 21.76 -8.69
C HIS A 19 5.37 22.21 -7.87
N LEU A 20 5.45 22.21 -6.52
CA LEU A 20 4.38 22.65 -5.62
C LEU A 20 4.05 24.14 -5.79
N GLU A 21 5.05 25.00 -5.93
CA GLU A 21 4.83 26.43 -6.22
C GLU A 21 4.19 26.63 -7.60
N LEU A 22 4.70 25.93 -8.62
CA LEU A 22 4.18 26.01 -9.98
C LEU A 22 2.74 25.47 -10.08
N PHE A 23 2.43 24.39 -9.37
CA PHE A 23 1.08 23.82 -9.29
C PHE A 23 0.10 24.74 -8.55
N SER A 24 0.55 25.37 -7.46
CA SER A 24 -0.27 26.38 -6.76
C SER A 24 -0.61 27.56 -7.66
N PHE A 25 0.33 27.97 -8.52
CA PHE A 25 0.11 29.03 -9.51
C PHE A 25 -0.89 28.60 -10.60
N VAL A 26 -0.76 27.38 -11.15
CA VAL A 26 -1.71 26.87 -12.16
C VAL A 26 -3.13 26.75 -11.58
N VAL A 27 -3.27 26.28 -10.33
CA VAL A 27 -4.56 26.25 -9.63
C VAL A 27 -5.15 27.66 -9.49
N TYR A 28 -4.33 28.64 -9.10
CA TYR A 28 -4.79 30.04 -8.99
C TYR A 28 -5.25 30.60 -10.34
N LEU A 29 -4.50 30.37 -11.42
CA LEU A 29 -4.90 30.75 -12.77
C LEU A 29 -6.20 30.06 -13.22
N THR A 30 -6.36 28.78 -12.85
CA THR A 30 -7.59 28.02 -13.15
C THR A 30 -8.79 28.62 -12.44
N HIS A 31 -8.63 29.14 -11.22
CA HIS A 31 -9.71 29.85 -10.52
C HIS A 31 -10.06 31.21 -11.15
N LEU A 32 -9.08 31.90 -11.76
CA LEU A 32 -9.32 33.16 -12.46
C LEU A 32 -10.06 32.95 -13.78
N ASP A 33 -9.64 31.96 -14.57
CA ASP A 33 -10.25 31.60 -15.85
C ASP A 33 -10.06 30.11 -16.16
N TYR A 34 -11.00 29.30 -15.69
CA TYR A 34 -10.96 27.86 -15.93
C TYR A 34 -11.23 27.53 -17.41
N VAL A 35 -11.97 28.38 -18.13
CA VAL A 35 -12.34 28.16 -19.53
C VAL A 35 -11.09 28.26 -20.41
N ASP A 36 -10.26 29.28 -20.19
CA ASP A 36 -8.99 29.40 -20.92
C ASP A 36 -8.01 28.28 -20.55
N THR A 37 -7.95 27.91 -19.27
CA THR A 37 -7.12 26.78 -18.80
C THR A 37 -7.53 25.47 -19.47
N GLU A 38 -8.83 25.16 -19.49
CA GLU A 38 -9.39 23.98 -20.15
C GLU A 38 -9.08 23.97 -21.65
N ARG A 39 -9.27 25.12 -22.31
CA ARG A 39 -8.98 25.29 -23.74
C ARG A 39 -7.51 25.00 -24.05
N ILE A 40 -6.58 25.58 -23.30
CA ILE A 40 -5.13 25.37 -23.50
C ILE A 40 -4.74 23.90 -23.26
N MET A 41 -5.22 23.29 -22.18
CA MET A 41 -4.91 21.89 -21.88
C MET A 41 -5.46 20.94 -22.94
N THR A 42 -6.68 21.20 -23.43
CA THR A 42 -7.34 20.41 -24.48
C THR A 42 -6.63 20.57 -25.82
N GLU A 43 -6.23 21.78 -26.21
CA GLU A 43 -5.46 22.05 -27.43
C GLU A 43 -4.11 21.32 -27.39
N LYS A 44 -3.40 21.39 -26.26
CA LYS A 44 -2.13 20.66 -26.07
C LYS A 44 -2.30 19.15 -26.13
N LEU A 45 -3.39 18.63 -25.56
CA LEU A 45 -3.69 17.20 -25.64
C LEU A 45 -3.97 16.77 -27.08
N HIS A 46 -4.73 17.57 -27.82
CA HIS A 46 -4.98 17.33 -29.24
C HIS A 46 -3.68 17.29 -30.06
N ASN A 47 -2.73 18.19 -29.78
CA ASN A 47 -1.40 18.19 -30.40
C ASN A 47 -0.54 16.96 -30.03
N GLN A 48 -0.78 16.32 -28.88
CA GLN A 48 -0.18 15.01 -28.58
C GLN A 48 -0.82 13.89 -29.40
N VAL A 49 -2.14 13.93 -29.59
CA VAL A 49 -2.92 12.89 -30.29
C VAL A 49 -2.67 12.90 -31.79
N ASN A 50 -2.76 14.07 -32.44
CA ASN A 50 -2.51 14.22 -33.87
C ASN A 50 -1.01 14.05 -34.25
N GLY A 51 -0.12 14.07 -33.25
CA GLY A 51 1.30 13.81 -33.38
C GLY A 51 2.17 15.05 -33.65
N THR A 52 1.61 16.26 -33.74
CA THR A 52 2.38 17.48 -34.02
C THR A 52 3.38 17.82 -32.92
N GLU A 53 3.02 17.59 -31.66
CA GLU A 53 3.87 17.88 -30.49
C GLU A 53 4.22 16.62 -29.67
N TRP A 54 4.02 15.43 -30.23
CA TRP A 54 4.20 14.17 -29.52
C TRP A 54 5.62 14.00 -28.98
N SER A 55 5.76 13.95 -27.66
CA SER A 55 6.94 13.43 -26.99
C SER A 55 6.60 12.98 -25.57
N TRP A 56 7.36 12.03 -25.01
CA TRP A 56 7.14 11.56 -23.64
C TRP A 56 7.21 12.72 -22.63
N LYS A 57 8.15 13.65 -22.84
CA LYS A 57 8.31 14.83 -21.98
C LYS A 57 7.07 15.73 -22.02
N ASN A 58 6.55 16.01 -23.21
CA ASN A 58 5.40 16.90 -23.38
C ASN A 58 4.14 16.28 -22.80
N LEU A 59 3.87 14.99 -23.11
CA LEU A 59 2.73 14.28 -22.56
C LEU A 59 2.78 14.24 -21.02
N ASN A 60 3.93 13.86 -20.44
CA ASN A 60 4.09 13.80 -18.99
C ASN A 60 3.82 15.16 -18.33
N THR A 61 4.44 16.22 -18.86
CA THR A 61 4.27 17.58 -18.32
C THR A 61 2.81 18.03 -18.39
N LEU A 62 2.13 17.76 -19.51
CA LEU A 62 0.72 18.06 -19.68
C LEU A 62 -0.14 17.28 -18.68
N CYS A 63 0.05 15.97 -18.55
CA CYS A 63 -0.75 15.14 -17.66
C CYS A 63 -0.50 15.46 -16.17
N TRP A 64 0.72 15.87 -15.81
CA TRP A 64 1.01 16.42 -14.49
C TRP A 64 0.28 17.74 -14.23
N ALA A 65 0.23 18.63 -15.22
CA ALA A 65 -0.53 19.88 -15.10
C ALA A 65 -2.04 19.59 -14.96
N ILE A 66 -2.59 18.71 -15.80
CA ILE A 66 -3.98 18.25 -15.71
C ILE A 66 -4.27 17.65 -14.33
N GLY A 67 -3.43 16.76 -13.81
CA GLY A 67 -3.64 16.19 -12.48
C GLY A 67 -3.57 17.22 -11.34
N SER A 68 -2.74 18.25 -11.50
CA SER A 68 -2.50 19.26 -10.45
C SER A 68 -3.67 20.22 -10.22
N ILE A 69 -4.57 20.40 -11.19
CA ILE A 69 -5.73 21.28 -11.09
C ILE A 69 -6.98 20.60 -10.50
N SER A 70 -6.85 19.38 -9.98
CA SER A 70 -7.96 18.66 -9.37
C SER A 70 -8.66 19.48 -8.28
N GLY A 71 -9.97 19.68 -8.43
CA GLY A 71 -10.78 20.47 -7.50
C GLY A 71 -10.80 21.98 -7.77
N ALA A 72 -10.06 22.48 -8.77
CA ALA A 72 -10.11 23.90 -9.16
C ALA A 72 -11.35 24.25 -10.01
N MET A 73 -11.99 23.25 -10.61
CA MET A 73 -13.20 23.38 -11.43
C MET A 73 -14.47 22.98 -10.64
N HIS A 74 -15.64 23.45 -11.08
CA HIS A 74 -16.92 22.92 -10.63
C HIS A 74 -17.07 21.44 -11.06
N GLU A 75 -17.88 20.68 -10.34
CA GLU A 75 -17.98 19.23 -10.54
C GLU A 75 -18.50 18.83 -11.93
N GLU A 76 -19.44 19.61 -12.49
CA GLU A 76 -19.95 19.36 -13.84
C GLU A 76 -18.91 19.62 -14.93
N ASP A 77 -18.15 20.70 -14.79
CA ASP A 77 -17.09 21.08 -15.74
C ASP A 77 -15.90 20.13 -15.64
N GLU A 78 -15.47 19.79 -14.42
CA GLU A 78 -14.43 18.79 -14.16
C GLU A 78 -14.82 17.44 -14.78
N LYS A 79 -16.08 17.03 -14.65
CA LYS A 79 -16.58 15.80 -15.26
C LYS A 79 -16.45 15.85 -16.79
N ARG A 80 -16.89 16.92 -17.44
CA ARG A 80 -16.81 17.07 -18.91
C ARG A 80 -15.36 17.04 -19.38
N PHE A 81 -14.50 17.81 -18.71
CA PHE A 81 -13.08 17.89 -18.98
C PHE A 81 -12.39 16.52 -18.86
N LEU A 82 -12.59 15.82 -17.74
CA LEU A 82 -11.97 14.51 -17.51
C LEU A 82 -12.42 13.44 -18.50
N VAL A 83 -13.70 13.43 -18.88
CA VAL A 83 -14.20 12.46 -19.88
C VAL A 83 -13.47 12.66 -21.21
N THR A 84 -13.27 13.91 -21.64
CA THR A 84 -12.51 14.24 -22.86
C THR A 84 -11.06 13.80 -22.73
N VAL A 85 -10.39 14.20 -21.65
CA VAL A 85 -8.97 13.88 -21.42
C VAL A 85 -8.72 12.36 -21.41
N ILE A 86 -9.53 11.61 -20.66
CA ILE A 86 -9.34 10.17 -20.53
C ILE A 86 -9.62 9.46 -21.86
N LYS A 87 -10.66 9.88 -22.59
CA LYS A 87 -10.98 9.31 -23.90
C LYS A 87 -9.85 9.52 -24.90
N ASP A 88 -9.29 10.72 -24.96
CA ASP A 88 -8.20 11.05 -25.87
C ASP A 88 -6.90 10.30 -25.51
N LEU A 89 -6.59 10.16 -24.20
CA LEU A 89 -5.44 9.39 -23.75
C LEU A 89 -5.60 7.89 -24.01
N LEU A 90 -6.80 7.32 -23.86
CA LEU A 90 -7.08 5.93 -24.22
C LEU A 90 -6.91 5.72 -25.73
N GLY A 91 -7.48 6.60 -26.56
CA GLY A 91 -7.29 6.55 -28.01
C GLY A 91 -5.82 6.68 -28.42
N LEU A 92 -5.06 7.55 -27.75
CA LEU A 92 -3.62 7.69 -27.96
C LEU A 92 -2.85 6.40 -27.60
N CYS A 93 -3.26 5.72 -26.53
CA CYS A 93 -2.67 4.45 -26.10
C CYS A 93 -2.91 3.32 -27.12
N GLU A 94 -4.07 3.32 -27.78
CA GLU A 94 -4.39 2.39 -28.86
C GLU A 94 -3.60 2.71 -30.14
N GLN A 95 -3.47 4.00 -30.49
CA GLN A 95 -2.78 4.46 -31.69
C GLN A 95 -1.26 4.23 -31.62
N LYS A 96 -0.63 4.47 -30.46
CA LYS A 96 0.83 4.38 -30.32
C LYS A 96 1.28 2.92 -30.15
N ARG A 97 2.23 2.53 -31.00
CA ARG A 97 2.87 1.21 -30.96
C ARG A 97 4.09 1.21 -30.04
N GLY A 98 4.46 0.04 -29.54
CA GLY A 98 5.63 -0.16 -28.67
C GLY A 98 5.28 -0.13 -27.19
N LYS A 99 5.89 -1.03 -26.41
CA LYS A 99 5.61 -1.19 -24.97
C LYS A 99 5.93 0.09 -24.18
N ASP A 100 7.05 0.73 -24.47
CA ASP A 100 7.47 1.97 -23.79
C ASP A 100 6.45 3.10 -23.97
N ASN A 101 5.96 3.30 -25.20
CA ASN A 101 4.93 4.31 -25.47
C ASN A 101 3.65 4.00 -24.69
N LYS A 102 3.19 2.75 -24.70
CA LYS A 102 2.00 2.32 -23.97
C LYS A 102 2.17 2.49 -22.46
N ALA A 103 3.33 2.17 -21.90
CA ALA A 103 3.63 2.34 -20.49
C ALA A 103 3.64 3.84 -20.09
N ILE A 104 4.21 4.72 -20.91
CA ILE A 104 4.19 6.17 -20.68
C ILE A 104 2.76 6.73 -20.76
N ILE A 105 1.92 6.25 -21.68
CA ILE A 105 0.53 6.74 -21.77
C ILE A 105 -0.31 6.19 -20.62
N ALA A 106 -0.22 4.89 -20.33
CA ALA A 106 -0.91 4.24 -19.23
C ALA A 106 -0.54 4.87 -17.88
N SER A 107 0.74 5.21 -17.68
CA SER A 107 1.19 5.87 -16.46
C SER A 107 0.57 7.26 -16.26
N ASN A 108 0.44 8.03 -17.33
CA ASN A 108 -0.23 9.32 -17.28
C ASN A 108 -1.74 9.20 -17.00
N ILE A 109 -2.41 8.21 -17.60
CA ILE A 109 -3.82 7.91 -17.32
C ILE A 109 -3.99 7.54 -15.84
N MET A 110 -3.17 6.61 -15.33
CA MET A 110 -3.20 6.19 -13.92
C MET A 110 -2.95 7.37 -12.97
N TYR A 111 -1.99 8.24 -13.30
CA TYR A 111 -1.71 9.44 -12.52
C TYR A 111 -2.93 10.38 -12.47
N ILE A 112 -3.51 10.75 -13.61
CA ILE A 112 -4.68 11.63 -13.68
C ILE A 112 -5.82 11.01 -12.88
N VAL A 113 -6.19 9.77 -13.16
CA VAL A 113 -7.30 9.09 -12.47
C VAL A 113 -7.08 9.06 -10.95
N GLY A 114 -5.84 8.84 -10.49
CA GLY A 114 -5.49 8.89 -9.07
C GLY A 114 -5.59 10.28 -8.42
N GLN A 115 -5.53 11.36 -9.19
CA GLN A 115 -5.68 12.74 -8.69
C GLN A 115 -7.14 13.18 -8.51
N TYR A 116 -8.09 12.56 -9.22
CA TYR A 116 -9.49 13.02 -9.28
C TYR A 116 -10.49 12.08 -8.54
N PRO A 117 -10.39 11.93 -7.21
CA PRO A 117 -11.27 11.04 -6.48
C PRO A 117 -12.72 11.54 -6.40
N ARG A 118 -12.99 12.85 -6.59
CA ARG A 118 -14.36 13.38 -6.64
C ARG A 118 -15.12 12.76 -7.82
N PHE A 119 -14.54 12.85 -9.01
CA PHE A 119 -15.06 12.21 -10.22
C PHE A 119 -15.26 10.71 -10.04
N LEU A 120 -14.28 10.00 -9.47
CA LEU A 120 -14.39 8.55 -9.24
C LEU A 120 -15.55 8.17 -8.32
N ARG A 121 -15.79 8.94 -7.25
CA ARG A 121 -16.90 8.69 -6.32
C ARG A 121 -18.26 8.91 -6.98
N ALA A 122 -18.39 9.89 -7.87
CA ALA A 122 -19.63 10.16 -8.60
C ALA A 122 -19.93 9.12 -9.71
N HIS A 123 -18.94 8.31 -10.11
CA HIS A 123 -19.03 7.44 -11.28
C HIS A 123 -18.57 6.00 -10.99
N TRP A 124 -19.40 5.25 -10.24
CA TRP A 124 -19.09 3.89 -9.81
C TRP A 124 -18.62 2.97 -10.94
N LYS A 125 -19.37 2.88 -12.05
CA LYS A 125 -19.01 2.01 -13.18
C LYS A 125 -17.59 2.31 -13.70
N PHE A 126 -17.25 3.60 -13.77
CA PHE A 126 -15.92 4.03 -14.17
C PHE A 126 -14.86 3.67 -13.13
N LEU A 127 -15.12 3.89 -11.84
CA LEU A 127 -14.24 3.47 -10.75
C LEU A 127 -13.96 1.96 -10.77
N LYS A 128 -15.00 1.12 -10.92
CA LYS A 128 -14.85 -0.35 -11.02
C LYS A 128 -14.01 -0.73 -12.24
N THR A 129 -14.25 -0.12 -13.40
CA THR A 129 -13.44 -0.35 -14.61
C THR A 129 -11.98 0.03 -14.41
N VAL A 130 -11.69 1.18 -13.79
CA VAL A 130 -10.32 1.61 -13.48
C VAL A 130 -9.64 0.59 -12.58
N VAL A 131 -10.29 0.17 -11.49
CA VAL A 131 -9.67 -0.76 -10.53
C VAL A 131 -9.40 -2.11 -11.17
N ASN A 132 -10.32 -2.65 -11.96
CA ASN A 132 -10.07 -3.87 -12.73
C ASN A 132 -8.89 -3.71 -13.70
N LYS A 133 -8.76 -2.54 -14.34
CA LYS A 133 -7.61 -2.27 -15.20
C LYS A 133 -6.29 -2.16 -14.43
N LEU A 134 -6.32 -1.64 -13.20
CA LEU A 134 -5.16 -1.66 -12.31
C LEU A 134 -4.76 -3.09 -11.95
N PHE A 135 -5.72 -3.99 -11.72
CA PHE A 135 -5.42 -5.41 -11.50
C PHE A 135 -4.80 -6.05 -12.74
N GLU A 136 -5.28 -5.75 -13.95
CA GLU A 136 -4.60 -6.20 -15.18
C GLU A 136 -3.15 -5.69 -15.26
N PHE A 137 -2.90 -4.42 -14.89
CA PHE A 137 -1.54 -3.86 -14.87
C PHE A 137 -0.64 -4.43 -13.79
N MET A 138 -1.18 -5.06 -12.75
CA MET A 138 -0.40 -5.83 -11.77
C MET A 138 0.23 -7.10 -12.38
N HIS A 139 -0.22 -7.52 -13.57
CA HIS A 139 0.37 -8.62 -14.35
C HIS A 139 1.28 -8.15 -15.50
N GLU A 140 1.46 -6.84 -15.70
CA GLU A 140 2.29 -6.34 -16.80
C GLU A 140 3.79 -6.45 -16.45
N THR A 141 4.58 -7.00 -17.38
CA THR A 141 6.01 -7.28 -17.15
C THR A 141 6.90 -6.07 -17.45
N HIS A 142 6.34 -4.96 -17.94
CA HIS A 142 7.11 -3.76 -18.23
C HIS A 142 7.53 -3.04 -16.96
N ASP A 143 8.82 -2.69 -16.88
CA ASP A 143 9.44 -2.10 -15.69
C ASP A 143 8.65 -0.90 -15.16
N GLY A 144 8.31 -0.94 -13.86
CA GLY A 144 7.62 0.13 -13.14
C GLY A 144 6.10 0.20 -13.33
N VAL A 145 5.49 -0.58 -14.24
CA VAL A 145 4.02 -0.57 -14.41
C VAL A 145 3.31 -1.15 -13.20
N GLN A 146 3.78 -2.28 -12.66
CA GLN A 146 3.22 -2.90 -11.46
C GLN A 146 3.29 -1.98 -10.23
N ASP A 147 4.43 -1.29 -10.04
CA ASP A 147 4.61 -0.32 -8.95
C ASP A 147 3.58 0.81 -9.06
N MET A 148 3.42 1.35 -10.26
CA MET A 148 2.46 2.42 -10.50
C MET A 148 1.01 1.97 -10.33
N ALA A 149 0.69 0.74 -10.72
CA ALA A 149 -0.63 0.16 -10.52
C ALA A 149 -0.96 0.05 -9.02
N CYS A 150 -0.02 -0.46 -8.21
CA CYS A 150 -0.16 -0.56 -6.76
C CYS A 150 -0.27 0.83 -6.08
N ASP A 151 0.59 1.78 -6.48
CA ASP A 151 0.58 3.15 -5.95
C ASP A 151 -0.70 3.92 -6.30
N THR A 152 -1.25 3.67 -7.49
CA THR A 152 -2.53 4.25 -7.91
C THR A 152 -3.68 3.59 -7.16
N PHE A 153 -3.65 2.25 -7.03
CA PHE A 153 -4.67 1.49 -6.33
C PHE A 153 -4.81 1.93 -4.87
N ILE A 154 -3.70 2.08 -4.13
CA ILE A 154 -3.75 2.54 -2.74
C ILE A 154 -4.28 3.98 -2.61
N LYS A 155 -3.94 4.89 -3.53
CA LYS A 155 -4.49 6.26 -3.54
C LYS A 155 -6.00 6.26 -3.74
N ILE A 156 -6.49 5.46 -4.70
CA ILE A 156 -7.93 5.30 -4.95
C ILE A 156 -8.61 4.69 -3.73
N ALA A 157 -8.05 3.62 -3.16
CA ALA A 157 -8.59 2.97 -1.97
C ALA A 157 -8.72 3.96 -0.79
N GLN A 158 -7.69 4.76 -0.51
CA GLN A 158 -7.73 5.78 0.55
C GLN A 158 -8.84 6.82 0.34
N LYS A 159 -9.02 7.31 -0.89
CA LYS A 159 -9.95 8.41 -1.19
C LYS A 159 -11.38 7.94 -1.51
N CYS A 160 -11.56 6.69 -1.87
CA CYS A 160 -12.84 6.12 -2.32
C CYS A 160 -13.32 4.92 -1.46
N ARG A 161 -12.59 4.54 -0.40
CA ARG A 161 -12.84 3.36 0.48
C ARG A 161 -14.29 2.96 0.74
N ARG A 162 -15.17 3.92 1.04
CA ARG A 162 -16.59 3.64 1.33
C ARG A 162 -17.35 3.00 0.15
N HIS A 163 -16.95 3.31 -1.09
CA HIS A 163 -17.61 2.78 -2.28
C HIS A 163 -17.34 1.28 -2.47
N PHE A 164 -16.24 0.77 -1.91
CA PHE A 164 -15.87 -0.65 -2.02
C PHE A 164 -16.65 -1.55 -1.07
N VAL A 165 -17.07 -1.02 0.09
CA VAL A 165 -17.78 -1.79 1.15
C VAL A 165 -19.30 -1.62 1.08
N GLN A 166 -19.80 -0.67 0.30
CA GLN A 166 -21.23 -0.48 0.06
C GLN A 166 -21.63 -1.17 -1.24
N VAL A 167 -22.85 -1.73 -1.27
CA VAL A 167 -23.45 -2.21 -2.51
C VAL A 167 -23.77 -1.01 -3.41
N GLN A 168 -23.24 -1.02 -4.62
CA GLN A 168 -23.37 0.07 -5.58
C GLN A 168 -24.54 -0.19 -6.53
N VAL A 169 -25.04 0.87 -7.17
CA VAL A 169 -26.18 0.76 -8.09
C VAL A 169 -25.84 -0.20 -9.24
N GLY A 170 -26.67 -1.23 -9.41
CA GLY A 170 -26.48 -2.27 -10.44
C GLY A 170 -25.58 -3.43 -10.03
N GLU A 171 -25.05 -3.42 -8.80
CA GLU A 171 -24.27 -4.52 -8.23
C GLU A 171 -25.11 -5.32 -7.22
N VAL A 172 -24.81 -6.61 -7.06
CA VAL A 172 -25.51 -7.49 -6.10
C VAL A 172 -24.77 -7.65 -4.78
N MET A 173 -23.49 -7.27 -4.74
CA MET A 173 -22.63 -7.38 -3.55
C MET A 173 -21.58 -6.26 -3.52
N PRO A 174 -21.00 -5.96 -2.35
CA PRO A 174 -19.89 -5.04 -2.24
C PRO A 174 -18.68 -5.50 -3.05
N PHE A 175 -18.00 -4.58 -3.74
CA PHE A 175 -16.86 -4.92 -4.58
C PHE A 175 -15.67 -5.45 -3.77
N ILE A 176 -15.55 -5.10 -2.49
CA ILE A 176 -14.55 -5.68 -1.59
C ILE A 176 -14.62 -7.21 -1.58
N ASP A 177 -15.81 -7.81 -1.66
CA ASP A 177 -15.96 -9.26 -1.63
C ASP A 177 -15.41 -9.92 -2.90
N GLU A 178 -15.61 -9.29 -4.06
CA GLU A 178 -14.99 -9.72 -5.32
C GLU A 178 -13.47 -9.65 -5.24
N ILE A 179 -12.92 -8.58 -4.65
CA ILE A 179 -11.47 -8.42 -4.46
C ILE A 179 -10.95 -9.53 -3.54
N LEU A 180 -11.57 -9.74 -2.38
CA LEU A 180 -11.14 -10.75 -1.39
C LEU A 180 -11.18 -12.18 -1.95
N ASN A 181 -12.19 -12.49 -2.78
CA ASN A 181 -12.29 -13.80 -3.45
C ASN A 181 -11.18 -14.05 -4.48
N ASN A 182 -10.64 -12.98 -5.06
CA ASN A 182 -9.66 -13.05 -6.16
C ASN A 182 -8.27 -12.55 -5.74
N ILE A 183 -7.98 -12.36 -4.44
CA ILE A 183 -6.67 -11.84 -3.99
C ILE A 183 -5.53 -12.64 -4.61
N ASN A 184 -5.59 -13.97 -4.54
CA ASN A 184 -4.50 -14.83 -5.02
C ASN A 184 -4.23 -14.62 -6.51
N THR A 185 -5.27 -14.49 -7.33
CA THR A 185 -5.13 -14.25 -8.76
C THR A 185 -4.65 -12.84 -9.06
N ILE A 186 -5.01 -11.84 -8.26
CA ILE A 186 -4.59 -10.45 -8.47
C ILE A 186 -3.11 -10.25 -8.13
N ILE A 187 -2.61 -10.90 -7.07
CA ILE A 187 -1.27 -10.62 -6.53
C ILE A 187 -0.19 -11.61 -7.00
N CYS A 188 -0.51 -12.63 -7.80
CA CYS A 188 0.40 -13.75 -8.07
C CYS A 188 1.72 -13.35 -8.73
N ASP A 189 1.72 -12.27 -9.54
CA ASP A 189 2.91 -11.78 -10.25
C ASP A 189 3.58 -10.59 -9.55
N LEU A 190 3.07 -10.18 -8.39
CA LEU A 190 3.58 -9.04 -7.64
C LEU A 190 4.78 -9.41 -6.77
N GLN A 191 5.72 -8.47 -6.70
CA GLN A 191 6.84 -8.54 -5.78
C GLN A 191 6.38 -8.31 -4.33
N PRO A 192 7.10 -8.81 -3.30
CA PRO A 192 6.67 -8.70 -1.91
C PRO A 192 6.30 -7.29 -1.45
N GLN A 193 7.04 -6.26 -1.89
CA GLN A 193 6.76 -4.86 -1.53
C GLN A 193 5.43 -4.36 -2.14
N GLN A 194 5.11 -4.80 -3.36
CA GLN A 194 3.86 -4.47 -4.04
C GLN A 194 2.68 -5.18 -3.37
N VAL A 195 2.85 -6.46 -2.99
CA VAL A 195 1.87 -7.19 -2.17
C VAL A 195 1.58 -6.45 -0.86
N HIS A 196 2.62 -5.96 -0.17
CA HIS A 196 2.47 -5.19 1.07
C HIS A 196 1.66 -3.89 0.86
N THR A 197 1.84 -3.20 -0.27
CA THR A 197 1.06 -2.01 -0.64
C THR A 197 -0.38 -2.37 -1.02
N PHE A 198 -0.59 -3.47 -1.74
CA PHE A 198 -1.92 -3.99 -2.06
C PHE A 198 -2.74 -4.30 -0.79
N TYR A 199 -2.14 -5.01 0.16
CA TYR A 199 -2.78 -5.30 1.45
C TYR A 199 -3.13 -4.02 2.21
N GLU A 200 -2.23 -3.02 2.24
CA GLU A 200 -2.56 -1.72 2.84
C GLU A 200 -3.78 -1.06 2.17
N ALA A 201 -3.88 -1.10 0.84
CA ALA A 201 -5.00 -0.55 0.10
C ALA A 201 -6.33 -1.21 0.48
N VAL A 202 -6.36 -2.55 0.49
CA VAL A 202 -7.54 -3.32 0.91
C VAL A 202 -7.90 -3.04 2.37
N GLY A 203 -6.90 -2.90 3.24
CA GLY A 203 -7.09 -2.51 4.64
C GLY A 203 -7.82 -1.17 4.81
N TYR A 204 -7.58 -0.18 3.95
CA TYR A 204 -8.32 1.09 3.99
C TYR A 204 -9.80 0.93 3.64
N MET A 205 -10.13 -0.02 2.76
CA MET A 205 -11.51 -0.35 2.41
C MET A 205 -12.21 -1.00 3.59
N ILE A 206 -11.59 -2.03 4.17
CA ILE A 206 -12.12 -2.74 5.36
C ILE A 206 -12.29 -1.79 6.53
N GLY A 207 -11.33 -0.89 6.77
CA GLY A 207 -11.43 0.16 7.79
C GLY A 207 -12.55 1.19 7.56
N ALA A 208 -13.24 1.16 6.41
CA ALA A 208 -14.42 1.97 6.14
C ALA A 208 -15.75 1.23 6.36
N GLN A 209 -15.73 -0.09 6.60
CA GLN A 209 -16.91 -0.83 7.03
C GLN A 209 -17.27 -0.40 8.46
N THR A 210 -18.52 -0.01 8.67
CA THR A 210 -19.02 0.47 9.97
C THR A 210 -19.75 -0.61 10.75
N ASP A 211 -20.28 -1.63 10.08
CA ASP A 211 -20.82 -2.81 10.75
C ASP A 211 -19.65 -3.65 11.28
N GLN A 212 -19.54 -3.74 12.60
CA GLN A 212 -18.44 -4.43 13.24
C GLN A 212 -18.40 -5.90 12.80
N THR A 213 -19.49 -6.65 12.92
CA THR A 213 -19.55 -8.08 12.57
C THR A 213 -19.13 -8.34 11.13
N VAL A 214 -19.58 -7.52 10.19
CA VAL A 214 -19.14 -7.63 8.79
C VAL A 214 -17.65 -7.29 8.64
N GLN A 215 -17.17 -6.26 9.35
CA GLN A 215 -15.75 -5.89 9.34
C GLN A 215 -14.86 -7.03 9.88
N GLU A 216 -15.27 -7.71 10.96
CA GLU A 216 -14.53 -8.84 11.52
C GLU A 216 -14.40 -9.97 10.49
N HIS A 217 -15.51 -10.33 9.84
CA HIS A 217 -15.51 -11.36 8.79
C HIS A 217 -14.65 -10.97 7.57
N LEU A 218 -14.69 -9.70 7.17
CA LEU A 218 -13.82 -9.18 6.11
C LEU A 218 -12.34 -9.28 6.51
N ILE A 219 -11.97 -8.98 7.76
CA ILE A 219 -10.59 -9.10 8.26
C ILE A 219 -10.12 -10.57 8.23
N GLU A 220 -10.95 -11.51 8.66
CA GLU A 220 -10.63 -12.94 8.63
C GLU A 220 -10.32 -13.42 7.21
N LYS A 221 -11.20 -13.11 6.26
CA LYS A 221 -11.05 -13.47 4.85
C LYS A 221 -9.85 -12.78 4.21
N TYR A 222 -9.64 -11.51 4.53
CA TYR A 222 -8.53 -10.69 4.07
C TYR A 222 -7.16 -11.24 4.50
N MET A 223 -7.06 -11.73 5.74
CA MET A 223 -5.81 -12.25 6.29
C MET A 223 -5.63 -13.77 6.10
N LEU A 224 -6.53 -14.42 5.36
CA LEU A 224 -6.53 -15.87 5.17
C LEU A 224 -5.21 -16.40 4.60
N LEU A 225 -4.69 -15.84 3.50
CA LEU A 225 -3.47 -16.33 2.86
C LEU A 225 -2.23 -16.16 3.76
N PRO A 226 -1.95 -14.98 4.36
CA PRO A 226 -0.86 -14.85 5.33
C PRO A 226 -1.01 -15.81 6.53
N ASN A 227 -2.23 -16.01 7.02
CA ASN A 227 -2.51 -16.89 8.15
C ASN A 227 -2.26 -18.36 7.81
N GLN A 228 -2.60 -18.83 6.60
CA GLN A 228 -2.31 -20.21 6.18
C GLN A 228 -0.81 -20.51 6.20
N VAL A 229 0.02 -19.58 5.70
CA VAL A 229 1.48 -19.72 5.71
C VAL A 229 2.02 -19.63 7.14
N TRP A 230 1.50 -18.68 7.93
CA TRP A 230 1.85 -18.54 9.35
C TRP A 230 1.56 -19.84 10.12
N ASP A 231 0.35 -20.36 10.04
CA ASP A 231 -0.11 -21.55 10.76
C ASP A 231 0.73 -22.77 10.36
N SER A 232 1.08 -22.92 9.08
CA SER A 232 2.00 -23.97 8.60
C SER A 232 3.39 -23.87 9.24
N ILE A 233 3.97 -22.66 9.29
CA ILE A 233 5.28 -22.44 9.92
C ILE A 233 5.21 -22.72 11.42
N ILE A 234 4.18 -22.24 12.12
CA ILE A 234 4.04 -22.47 13.56
C ILE A 234 3.89 -23.97 13.86
N GLN A 235 3.06 -24.70 13.11
CA GLN A 235 2.89 -26.15 13.29
C GLN A 235 4.19 -26.93 13.09
N GLN A 236 5.04 -26.50 12.14
CA GLN A 236 6.35 -27.10 11.93
C GLN A 236 7.32 -26.71 13.06
N ALA A 237 7.30 -25.45 13.53
CA ALA A 237 8.12 -24.97 14.64
C ALA A 237 7.82 -25.69 15.97
N THR A 238 6.55 -26.03 16.23
CA THR A 238 6.17 -26.81 17.42
C THR A 238 6.83 -28.19 17.43
N LYS A 239 7.04 -28.81 16.26
CA LYS A 239 7.69 -30.12 16.14
C LYS A 239 9.21 -30.01 16.12
N ASN A 240 9.73 -28.97 15.47
CA ASN A 240 11.16 -28.74 15.34
C ASN A 240 11.46 -27.23 15.29
N VAL A 241 11.99 -26.69 16.38
CA VAL A 241 12.32 -25.25 16.48
C VAL A 241 13.44 -24.85 15.50
N ASP A 242 14.25 -25.79 15.01
CA ASP A 242 15.34 -25.49 14.07
C ASP A 242 14.86 -24.95 12.72
N ILE A 243 13.59 -25.12 12.36
CA ILE A 243 13.05 -24.47 11.16
C ILE A 243 13.15 -22.93 11.26
N LEU A 244 13.18 -22.37 12.47
CA LEU A 244 13.35 -20.92 12.68
C LEU A 244 14.78 -20.46 12.41
N LYS A 245 15.70 -21.37 12.06
CA LYS A 245 17.04 -21.10 11.56
C LYS A 245 17.13 -21.24 10.03
N ASP A 246 16.08 -21.74 9.37
CA ASP A 246 16.04 -21.83 7.92
C ASP A 246 15.87 -20.43 7.29
N PRO A 247 16.75 -20.02 6.34
CA PRO A 247 16.70 -18.69 5.74
C PRO A 247 15.38 -18.36 5.04
N GLU A 248 14.76 -19.32 4.37
CA GLU A 248 13.51 -19.09 3.63
C GLU A 248 12.33 -18.93 4.59
N THR A 249 12.25 -19.77 5.62
CA THR A 249 11.25 -19.67 6.69
C THR A 249 11.31 -18.32 7.39
N VAL A 250 12.51 -17.84 7.76
CA VAL A 250 12.68 -16.53 8.42
C VAL A 250 12.29 -15.38 7.47
N LYS A 251 12.58 -15.50 6.17
CA LYS A 251 12.18 -14.52 5.17
C LYS A 251 10.65 -14.49 4.98
N GLN A 252 10.00 -15.65 4.97
CA GLN A 252 8.54 -15.76 4.91
C GLN A 252 7.87 -15.13 6.14
N LEU A 253 8.34 -15.44 7.36
CA LEU A 253 7.89 -14.78 8.60
C LEU A 253 8.03 -13.26 8.51
N GLY A 254 9.16 -12.77 8.02
CA GLY A 254 9.39 -11.34 7.82
C GLY A 254 8.40 -10.71 6.83
N SER A 255 8.04 -11.41 5.76
CA SER A 255 7.05 -10.94 4.78
C SER A 255 5.63 -10.94 5.36
N ILE A 256 5.25 -11.98 6.11
CA ILE A 256 3.95 -12.07 6.78
C ILE A 256 3.78 -10.92 7.79
N LEU A 257 4.79 -10.67 8.62
CA LEU A 257 4.72 -9.59 9.60
C LEU A 257 4.68 -8.20 8.94
N LYS A 258 5.43 -7.98 7.86
CA LYS A 258 5.30 -6.73 7.07
C LYS A 258 3.89 -6.55 6.54
N THR A 259 3.28 -7.61 6.01
CA THR A 259 1.88 -7.59 5.55
C THR A 259 0.94 -7.20 6.68
N ASN A 260 1.09 -7.80 7.87
CA ASN A 260 0.32 -7.45 9.06
C ASN A 260 0.55 -6.00 9.51
N VAL A 261 1.77 -5.48 9.46
CA VAL A 261 2.07 -4.07 9.81
C VAL A 261 1.32 -3.10 8.88
N ARG A 262 1.29 -3.40 7.57
CA ARG A 262 0.58 -2.59 6.58
C ARG A 262 -0.94 -2.67 6.76
N ALA A 263 -1.45 -3.88 6.96
CA ALA A 263 -2.85 -4.14 7.27
C ALA A 263 -3.30 -3.37 8.53
N CYS A 264 -2.56 -3.52 9.62
CA CYS A 264 -2.82 -2.84 10.89
C CYS A 264 -2.82 -1.32 10.74
N LYS A 265 -1.87 -0.77 9.98
CA LYS A 265 -1.79 0.67 9.73
C LYS A 265 -3.06 1.21 9.06
N ALA A 266 -3.63 0.45 8.13
CA ALA A 266 -4.77 0.87 7.32
C ALA A 266 -6.13 0.62 8.00
N VAL A 267 -6.29 -0.53 8.67
CA VAL A 267 -7.53 -0.92 9.36
C VAL A 267 -7.70 -0.18 10.69
N GLY A 268 -6.62 0.00 11.47
CA GLY A 268 -6.68 0.64 12.79
C GLY A 268 -7.09 -0.30 13.92
N HIS A 269 -7.81 0.21 14.93
CA HIS A 269 -8.19 -0.54 16.13
C HIS A 269 -8.85 -1.91 15.85
N PRO A 270 -9.79 -2.06 14.90
CA PRO A 270 -10.45 -3.35 14.61
C PRO A 270 -9.50 -4.48 14.19
N PHE A 271 -8.26 -4.14 13.80
CA PHE A 271 -7.22 -5.13 13.51
C PHE A 271 -6.84 -6.00 14.72
N VAL A 272 -7.33 -5.67 15.93
CA VAL A 272 -7.11 -6.47 17.13
C VAL A 272 -7.53 -7.93 16.99
N ILE A 273 -8.53 -8.22 16.17
CA ILE A 273 -9.03 -9.59 15.94
C ILE A 273 -7.93 -10.44 15.30
N GLN A 274 -7.30 -9.91 14.26
CA GLN A 274 -6.16 -10.55 13.61
C GLN A 274 -4.93 -10.56 14.51
N LEU A 275 -4.64 -9.45 15.20
CA LEU A 275 -3.48 -9.38 16.09
C LEU A 275 -3.60 -10.42 17.21
N GLY A 276 -4.77 -10.51 17.85
CA GLY A 276 -5.07 -11.47 18.92
C GLY A 276 -4.90 -12.91 18.47
N ARG A 277 -5.29 -13.25 17.23
CA ARG A 277 -5.09 -14.59 16.65
C ARG A 277 -3.62 -15.02 16.66
N ILE A 278 -2.72 -14.14 16.23
CA ILE A 278 -1.30 -14.48 16.06
C ILE A 278 -0.42 -14.08 17.25
N TYR A 279 -0.98 -13.42 18.27
CA TYR A 279 -0.23 -12.68 19.27
C TYR A 279 0.78 -13.55 20.03
N LEU A 280 0.30 -14.61 20.68
CA LEU A 280 1.14 -15.46 21.54
C LEU A 280 2.20 -16.20 20.72
N ASP A 281 1.83 -16.76 19.57
CA ASP A 281 2.78 -17.42 18.66
C ASP A 281 3.83 -16.44 18.16
N MET A 282 3.44 -15.19 17.85
CA MET A 282 4.36 -14.15 17.42
C MET A 282 5.37 -13.79 18.51
N LEU A 283 4.94 -13.74 19.78
CA LEU A 283 5.83 -13.52 20.91
C LEU A 283 6.79 -14.70 21.13
N ASN A 284 6.31 -15.93 20.99
CA ASN A 284 7.15 -17.13 21.06
C ASN A 284 8.21 -17.15 19.94
N VAL A 285 7.82 -16.86 18.70
CA VAL A 285 8.76 -16.74 17.57
C VAL A 285 9.79 -15.64 17.85
N TYR A 286 9.36 -14.48 18.35
CA TYR A 286 10.28 -13.41 18.71
C TYR A 286 11.32 -13.87 19.75
N LYS A 287 10.87 -14.59 20.79
CA LYS A 287 11.75 -15.11 21.85
C LYS A 287 12.77 -16.11 21.29
N CYS A 288 12.31 -17.13 20.55
CA CYS A 288 13.20 -18.12 19.93
C CYS A 288 14.24 -17.47 18.98
N LEU A 289 13.82 -16.49 18.17
CA LEU A 289 14.74 -15.75 17.32
C LEU A 289 15.74 -14.88 18.11
N SER A 290 15.34 -14.37 19.27
CA SER A 290 16.23 -13.62 20.17
C SER A 290 17.32 -14.53 20.74
N GLU A 291 16.94 -15.70 21.26
CA GLU A 291 17.85 -16.72 21.78
C GLU A 291 18.82 -17.21 20.68
N ASN A 292 18.32 -17.48 19.48
CA ASN A 292 19.14 -17.88 18.34
C ASN A 292 20.20 -16.82 17.96
N ILE A 293 19.81 -15.54 17.94
CA ILE A 293 20.74 -14.44 17.65
C ILE A 293 21.80 -14.34 18.76
N SER A 294 21.38 -14.39 20.03
CA SER A 294 22.27 -14.30 21.18
C SER A 294 23.28 -15.45 21.22
N ALA A 295 22.82 -16.69 21.00
CA ALA A 295 23.69 -17.87 20.92
C ALA A 295 24.69 -17.77 19.76
N ALA A 296 24.26 -17.30 18.60
CA ALA A 296 25.13 -17.13 17.43
C ALA A 296 26.23 -16.08 17.67
N ILE A 297 25.91 -14.97 18.35
CA ILE A 297 26.86 -13.92 18.75
C ILE A 297 27.83 -14.46 19.81
N GLN A 298 27.34 -15.20 20.80
CA GLN A 298 28.19 -15.79 21.85
C GLN A 298 29.20 -16.79 21.28
N ALA A 299 28.80 -17.61 20.31
CA ALA A 299 29.66 -18.63 19.73
C ALA A 299 30.72 -18.09 18.75
N ASN A 300 30.42 -17.02 18.03
CA ASN A 300 31.21 -16.59 16.86
C ASN A 300 31.60 -15.10 16.88
N GLY A 301 31.27 -14.39 17.96
CA GLY A 301 31.46 -12.96 18.10
C GLY A 301 30.47 -12.11 17.29
N GLU A 302 30.59 -10.78 17.44
CA GLU A 302 29.64 -9.81 16.90
C GLU A 302 29.63 -9.75 15.35
N MET A 303 30.67 -10.27 14.69
CA MET A 303 30.77 -10.28 13.22
C MET A 303 29.60 -11.02 12.56
N VAL A 304 29.01 -12.02 13.23
CA VAL A 304 27.87 -12.81 12.72
C VAL A 304 26.61 -11.95 12.52
N THR A 305 26.50 -10.80 13.19
CA THR A 305 25.38 -9.85 12.98
C THR A 305 25.28 -9.32 11.54
N LYS A 306 26.36 -9.43 10.76
CA LYS A 306 26.39 -9.05 9.35
C LYS A 306 25.89 -10.15 8.41
N GLN A 307 25.74 -11.39 8.88
CA GLN A 307 25.28 -12.51 8.06
C GLN A 307 23.81 -12.35 7.64
N PRO A 308 23.43 -12.80 6.43
CA PRO A 308 22.05 -12.65 5.92
C PRO A 308 20.97 -13.23 6.82
N LEU A 309 21.21 -14.41 7.41
CA LEU A 309 20.25 -15.07 8.29
C LEU A 309 19.98 -14.23 9.55
N ILE A 310 21.03 -13.81 10.27
CA ILE A 310 20.88 -12.99 11.48
C ILE A 310 20.21 -11.65 11.16
N ARG A 311 20.52 -11.02 10.01
CA ARG A 311 19.82 -9.81 9.56
C ARG A 311 18.32 -10.06 9.32
N SER A 312 17.97 -11.21 8.76
CA SER A 312 16.58 -11.61 8.52
C SER A 312 15.85 -11.89 9.84
N MET A 313 16.47 -12.58 10.80
CA MET A 313 15.92 -12.80 12.14
C MET A 313 15.67 -11.46 12.87
N ARG A 314 16.63 -10.52 12.79
CA ARG A 314 16.46 -9.16 13.34
C ARG A 314 15.34 -8.39 12.63
N THR A 315 15.09 -8.66 11.36
CA THR A 315 13.97 -8.07 10.62
C THR A 315 12.63 -8.59 11.17
N VAL A 316 12.49 -9.90 11.37
CA VAL A 316 11.29 -10.48 12.01
C VAL A 316 11.03 -9.81 13.37
N LYS A 317 12.04 -9.76 14.25
CA LYS A 317 11.94 -9.09 15.55
C LYS A 317 11.48 -7.63 15.44
N ARG A 318 12.06 -6.87 14.49
CA ARG A 318 11.71 -5.46 14.29
C ARG A 318 10.26 -5.30 13.80
N GLU A 319 9.80 -6.15 12.90
CA GLU A 319 8.45 -6.07 12.36
C GLU A 319 7.41 -6.51 13.41
N THR A 320 7.72 -7.47 14.29
CA THR A 320 6.90 -7.79 15.48
C THR A 320 6.69 -6.55 16.35
N LEU A 321 7.77 -5.86 16.74
CA LEU A 321 7.66 -4.66 17.58
C LEU A 321 6.91 -3.53 16.88
N LYS A 322 7.12 -3.36 15.57
CA LYS A 322 6.38 -2.38 14.77
C LYS A 322 4.89 -2.69 14.68
N LEU A 323 4.53 -3.97 14.59
CA LEU A 323 3.13 -4.38 14.55
C LEU A 323 2.45 -4.04 15.88
N ILE A 324 3.04 -4.44 17.00
CA ILE A 324 2.47 -4.19 18.33
C ILE A 324 2.37 -2.69 18.60
N SER A 325 3.46 -1.93 18.47
CA SER A 325 3.44 -0.47 18.66
C SER A 325 2.53 0.26 17.67
N GLY A 326 2.48 -0.22 16.43
CA GLY A 326 1.59 0.26 15.39
C GLY A 326 0.12 0.09 15.75
N TRP A 327 -0.27 -1.06 16.32
CA TRP A 327 -1.64 -1.26 16.77
C TRP A 327 -1.95 -0.43 18.02
N VAL A 328 -1.08 -0.46 19.04
CA VAL A 328 -1.27 0.27 20.30
C VAL A 328 -1.51 1.76 20.03
N SER A 329 -0.70 2.39 19.17
CA SER A 329 -0.84 3.81 18.79
C SER A 329 -2.15 4.15 18.04
N ARG A 330 -2.91 3.16 17.60
CA ARG A 330 -4.19 3.30 16.89
C ARG A 330 -5.37 2.72 17.66
N SER A 331 -5.12 2.12 18.82
CA SER A 331 -6.16 1.57 19.68
C SER A 331 -6.92 2.70 20.38
N ASN A 332 -8.19 2.43 20.69
CA ASN A 332 -9.06 3.33 21.45
C ASN A 332 -9.59 2.67 22.74
N ASP A 333 -9.02 1.51 23.12
CA ASP A 333 -9.36 0.75 24.33
C ASP A 333 -8.12 0.59 25.22
N PRO A 334 -7.95 1.47 26.24
CA PRO A 334 -6.82 1.40 27.16
C PRO A 334 -6.76 0.13 28.01
N GLN A 335 -7.91 -0.49 28.32
CA GLN A 335 -7.93 -1.72 29.13
C GLN A 335 -7.38 -2.90 28.34
N MET A 336 -7.78 -3.00 27.07
CA MET A 336 -7.28 -4.01 26.16
C MET A 336 -5.77 -3.85 25.89
N VAL A 337 -5.29 -2.60 25.75
CA VAL A 337 -3.85 -2.32 25.64
C VAL A 337 -3.10 -2.79 26.89
N SER A 338 -3.61 -2.47 28.08
CA SER A 338 -3.00 -2.89 29.35
C SER A 338 -2.89 -4.41 29.44
N GLN A 339 -3.96 -5.13 29.11
CA GLN A 339 -3.94 -6.60 29.08
C GLN A 339 -2.91 -7.15 28.08
N MET A 340 -2.85 -6.61 26.85
CA MET A 340 -1.85 -7.03 25.86
C MET A 340 -0.41 -6.75 26.31
N CYS A 341 -0.15 -5.61 26.94
CA CYS A 341 1.15 -5.25 27.51
C CYS A 341 1.56 -6.18 28.66
N PHE A 342 0.61 -6.65 29.48
CA PHE A 342 0.91 -7.61 30.54
C PHE A 342 1.50 -8.93 30.01
N PHE A 343 0.94 -9.46 28.92
CA PHE A 343 1.49 -10.67 28.27
C PHE A 343 2.88 -10.44 27.68
N VAL A 344 3.17 -9.24 27.17
CA VAL A 344 4.52 -8.87 26.73
C VAL A 344 5.47 -8.95 27.91
N LEU A 345 5.16 -8.28 29.02
CA LEU A 345 6.02 -8.29 30.21
C LEU A 345 6.29 -9.72 30.72
N PHE A 346 5.26 -10.56 30.76
CA PHE A 346 5.40 -11.96 31.16
C PHE A 346 6.32 -12.77 30.23
N VAL A 347 6.24 -12.57 28.92
CA VAL A 347 7.10 -13.27 27.95
C VAL A 347 8.53 -12.70 27.94
N PHE A 348 8.70 -11.41 28.24
CA PHE A 348 9.96 -10.68 28.11
C PHE A 348 10.74 -10.43 29.41
N GLU A 349 10.29 -10.94 30.56
CA GLU A 349 11.02 -10.89 31.84
C GLU A 349 12.44 -11.50 31.80
N VAL A 350 12.82 -12.15 30.68
CA VAL A 350 14.12 -12.81 30.51
C VAL A 350 15.12 -12.03 29.63
N ASP A 351 14.71 -11.00 28.86
CA ASP A 351 15.56 -10.37 27.83
C ASP A 351 15.78 -8.85 28.06
N ALA A 352 16.43 -8.50 29.17
CA ALA A 352 16.82 -7.11 29.49
C ALA A 352 17.96 -6.52 28.62
N ALA A 353 18.47 -7.27 27.63
CA ALA A 353 19.67 -6.91 26.87
C ALA A 353 19.43 -6.06 25.61
N PHE A 354 18.17 -5.85 25.16
CA PHE A 354 17.87 -5.09 23.95
C PHE A 354 17.18 -3.75 24.24
N SER A 355 17.82 -2.63 23.88
CA SER A 355 17.34 -1.26 24.13
C SER A 355 15.93 -0.95 23.57
N GLY A 356 15.51 -1.65 22.51
CA GLY A 356 14.17 -1.51 21.94
C GLY A 356 13.05 -2.11 22.81
N VAL A 357 13.36 -3.16 23.58
CA VAL A 357 12.43 -3.79 24.52
C VAL A 357 12.25 -2.88 25.74
N ILE A 358 13.33 -2.24 26.21
CA ILE A 358 13.26 -1.26 27.32
C ILE A 358 12.37 -0.07 26.93
N SER A 359 12.50 0.48 25.73
CA SER A 359 11.66 1.59 25.27
C SER A 359 10.19 1.18 25.10
N PHE A 360 9.92 -0.07 24.70
CA PHE A 360 8.56 -0.63 24.60
C PHE A 360 7.96 -0.93 25.99
N ILE A 361 8.74 -1.48 26.91
CA ILE A 361 8.35 -1.68 28.32
C ILE A 361 8.06 -0.32 28.96
N SER A 362 8.90 0.70 28.74
CA SER A 362 8.62 2.06 29.19
C SER A 362 7.35 2.64 28.57
N LEU A 363 7.05 2.35 27.30
CA LEU A 363 5.80 2.76 26.65
C LEU A 363 4.58 2.04 27.26
N CYS A 364 4.68 0.74 27.52
CA CYS A 364 3.63 -0.04 28.20
C CYS A 364 3.42 0.46 29.64
N ILE A 365 4.49 0.72 30.40
CA ILE A 365 4.44 1.28 31.75
C ILE A 365 3.86 2.71 31.76
N TRP A 366 4.07 3.49 30.70
CA TRP A 366 3.52 4.84 30.58
C TRP A 366 2.03 4.86 30.17
N LEU A 367 1.56 3.80 29.50
CA LEU A 367 0.18 3.66 29.04
C LEU A 367 -0.74 2.94 30.04
N THR A 368 -0.18 2.18 30.99
CA THR A 368 -0.87 1.69 32.20
C THR A 368 -0.85 2.72 33.30
#